data_AF-B8M196-F1
#
_entry.id   AF-B8M196-F1
#
_cell.length_a   1.000
_cell.length_b   1.000
_cell.length_c   1.000
_cell.angle_alpha   90.00
_cell.angle_beta   90.00
_cell.angle_gamma   90.00
#
_symmetry.space_group_name_H-M   'P 1'
#
loop_
_entity.id
_entity.type
_entity.pdbx_description
1 polymer ?
#
loop_
_entity_poly.entity_id
_entity_poly.type
_entity_poly.pdbx_seq_one_letter_code
_entity_poly.pdbx_strand_id
1 'polypeptide(L)'
;MAVSFESLPIIDFQALQSDATKSEALADLKNALFHVGFLYLANTGLESIIEETHNALPQIFDLPESDKQRCSMLNSPSFLGYTGLGAETTARKTDLREQFDFGSPVKSVWKEGDLPWQRLEGPSQFPNEEVNKLVTRYTSELSVLSGTFLRAVAECLSLPSGTFETFLGKMHRLKFVKYPRSEPGSQGVGPHKDSTGLFTFLSQDSVGGLEVLNRAGQWISAPYIKGTLVVNVQQGFEAITGGLCPATTHRVLAPTTTTRYSIPFFQAVRLDLTLKFLEEAAVDIVHRIPTQNVANAQQVTIPSEFMSPLFSCFGEAQLRNRIMSHPDVGKRWYLELYEKYSRQTLA
;
A
#
# COMPACT_ATOMS: atom_id res chain seq x y z
N MET A 1 3.96 24.33 -18.81
CA MET A 1 3.99 24.00 -17.36
C MET A 1 3.21 22.71 -17.18
N ALA A 2 3.72 21.72 -16.43
CA ALA A 2 2.97 20.49 -16.20
C ALA A 2 1.68 20.84 -15.44
N VAL A 3 0.54 20.32 -15.91
CA VAL A 3 -0.75 20.50 -15.24
C VAL A 3 -0.66 19.86 -13.86
N SER A 4 -0.97 20.64 -12.81
CA SER A 4 -1.02 20.16 -11.43
C SER A 4 -2.49 19.91 -11.06
N PHE A 5 -2.79 18.80 -10.39
CA PHE A 5 -4.16 18.48 -10.00
C PHE A 5 -4.57 19.27 -8.74
N GLU A 6 -5.86 19.58 -8.65
CA GLU A 6 -6.51 20.26 -7.51
C GLU A 6 -7.50 19.35 -6.77
N SER A 7 -7.87 18.23 -7.38
CA SER A 7 -8.72 17.18 -6.81
C SER A 7 -8.32 15.81 -7.38
N LEU A 8 -8.68 14.73 -6.67
CA LEU A 8 -8.47 13.39 -7.19
C LEU A 8 -9.59 13.01 -8.18
N PRO A 9 -9.27 12.35 -9.30
CA PRO A 9 -10.27 11.84 -10.24
C PRO A 9 -11.10 10.71 -9.60
N ILE A 10 -12.35 10.55 -10.04
CA ILE A 10 -13.24 9.46 -9.62
C ILE A 10 -13.43 8.53 -10.82
N ILE A 11 -13.15 7.25 -10.63
CA ILE A 11 -13.29 6.20 -11.63
C ILE A 11 -14.40 5.24 -11.19
N ASP A 12 -15.33 4.97 -12.10
CA ASP A 12 -16.37 3.96 -11.89
C ASP A 12 -15.82 2.57 -12.22
N PHE A 13 -15.79 1.68 -11.20
CA PHE A 13 -15.25 0.33 -11.35
C PHE A 13 -16.12 -0.59 -12.21
N GLN A 14 -17.44 -0.39 -12.24
CA GLN A 14 -18.34 -1.13 -13.12
C GLN A 14 -18.17 -0.68 -14.57
N ALA A 15 -17.93 0.62 -14.78
CA ALA A 15 -17.72 1.15 -16.12
C ALA A 15 -16.48 0.53 -16.81
N LEU A 16 -15.43 0.18 -16.05
CA LEU A 16 -14.24 -0.54 -16.53
C LEU A 16 -14.53 -1.97 -17.01
N GLN A 17 -15.71 -2.52 -16.71
CA GLN A 17 -16.08 -3.91 -17.00
C GLN A 17 -17.18 -4.02 -18.07
N SER A 18 -17.78 -2.90 -18.48
CA SER A 18 -18.87 -2.87 -19.46
C SER A 18 -18.39 -2.36 -20.82
N ASP A 19 -18.57 -3.15 -21.88
CA ASP A 19 -18.12 -2.81 -23.25
C ASP A 19 -18.61 -1.43 -23.73
N ALA A 20 -19.79 -1.01 -23.28
CA ALA A 20 -20.38 0.28 -23.67
C ALA A 20 -19.64 1.50 -23.07
N THR A 21 -19.04 1.35 -21.89
CA THR A 21 -18.45 2.46 -21.10
C THR A 21 -16.95 2.32 -20.90
N LYS A 22 -16.40 1.12 -21.13
CA LYS A 22 -15.03 0.75 -20.79
C LYS A 22 -13.99 1.64 -21.48
N SER A 23 -14.20 2.01 -22.74
CA SER A 23 -13.23 2.85 -23.46
C SER A 23 -13.02 4.22 -22.79
N GLU A 24 -14.09 4.87 -22.33
CA GLU A 24 -14.02 6.16 -21.67
C GLU A 24 -13.42 6.02 -20.27
N ALA A 25 -13.89 5.03 -19.49
CA ALA A 25 -13.37 4.75 -18.16
C ALA A 25 -11.87 4.40 -18.16
N LEU A 26 -11.37 3.68 -19.18
CA LEU A 26 -9.94 3.41 -19.34
C LEU A 26 -9.14 4.67 -19.68
N ALA A 27 -9.71 5.62 -20.43
CA ALA A 27 -9.05 6.89 -20.72
C ALA A 27 -8.91 7.74 -19.44
N ASP A 28 -9.95 7.80 -18.62
CA ASP A 28 -9.92 8.48 -17.33
C ASP A 28 -8.95 7.83 -16.35
N LEU A 29 -8.95 6.49 -16.29
CA LEU A 29 -8.00 5.72 -15.48
C LEU A 29 -6.56 6.01 -15.92
N LYS A 30 -6.28 6.01 -17.23
CA LYS A 30 -4.96 6.33 -17.76
C LYS A 30 -4.50 7.73 -17.35
N ASN A 31 -5.40 8.72 -17.43
CA ASN A 31 -5.11 10.08 -17.00
C ASN A 31 -4.77 10.14 -15.49
N ALA A 32 -5.59 9.49 -14.66
CA ALA A 32 -5.36 9.40 -13.22
C ALA A 32 -3.99 8.78 -12.89
N LEU A 33 -3.63 7.67 -13.55
CA LEU A 33 -2.37 6.98 -13.32
C LEU A 33 -1.15 7.80 -13.73
N PHE A 34 -1.18 8.46 -14.90
CA PHE A 34 -0.02 9.20 -15.41
C PHE A 34 0.20 10.56 -14.76
N HIS A 35 -0.87 11.24 -14.36
CA HIS A 35 -0.80 12.62 -13.92
C HIS A 35 -0.94 12.80 -12.41
N VAL A 36 -1.64 11.88 -11.74
CA VAL A 36 -2.00 12.01 -10.32
C VAL A 36 -1.36 10.92 -9.47
N GLY A 37 -1.40 9.66 -9.89
CA GLY A 37 -0.97 8.50 -9.08
C GLY A 37 -1.94 8.17 -7.93
N PHE A 38 -3.08 8.85 -7.86
CA PHE A 38 -4.18 8.68 -6.91
C PHE A 38 -5.53 8.83 -7.63
N LEU A 39 -6.55 8.12 -7.17
CA LEU A 39 -7.93 8.23 -7.62
C LEU A 39 -8.92 7.75 -6.56
N TYR A 40 -10.19 8.11 -6.70
CA TYR A 40 -11.29 7.41 -6.05
C TYR A 40 -11.83 6.33 -6.97
N LEU A 41 -12.10 5.15 -6.43
CA LEU A 41 -12.73 4.04 -7.12
C LEU A 41 -14.13 3.83 -6.54
N ALA A 42 -15.15 4.10 -7.35
CA ALA A 42 -16.56 4.01 -6.97
C ALA A 42 -17.21 2.73 -7.52
N ASN A 43 -18.40 2.39 -7.01
CA ASN A 43 -19.23 1.28 -7.50
C ASN A 43 -18.48 -0.07 -7.46
N THR A 44 -17.77 -0.29 -6.35
CA THR A 44 -16.87 -1.45 -6.18
C THR A 44 -17.61 -2.75 -5.92
N GLY A 45 -18.83 -2.66 -5.39
CA GLY A 45 -19.58 -3.80 -4.87
C GLY A 45 -19.14 -4.24 -3.46
N LEU A 46 -18.15 -3.55 -2.87
CA LEU A 46 -17.61 -3.85 -1.54
C LEU A 46 -18.20 -2.95 -0.45
N GLU A 47 -19.19 -2.11 -0.77
CA GLU A 47 -19.69 -1.09 0.15
C GLU A 47 -20.23 -1.71 1.46
N SER A 48 -20.89 -2.87 1.36
CA SER A 48 -21.42 -3.61 2.52
C SER A 48 -20.32 -4.13 3.45
N ILE A 49 -19.29 -4.80 2.91
CA ILE A 49 -18.20 -5.36 3.73
C ILE A 49 -17.31 -4.25 4.31
N ILE A 50 -17.18 -3.12 3.60
CA ILE A 50 -16.48 -1.93 4.07
C ILE A 50 -17.21 -1.31 5.25
N GLU A 51 -18.53 -1.12 5.15
CA GLU A 51 -19.35 -0.58 6.24
C GLU A 51 -19.32 -1.51 7.46
N GLU A 52 -19.51 -2.81 7.27
CA GLU A 52 -19.40 -3.81 8.34
C GLU A 52 -18.04 -3.74 9.05
N THR A 53 -16.96 -3.66 8.28
CA THR A 53 -15.60 -3.64 8.85
C THR A 53 -15.35 -2.36 9.64
N HIS A 54 -15.71 -1.18 9.11
CA HIS A 54 -15.60 0.08 9.85
C HIS A 54 -16.44 0.08 11.12
N ASN A 55 -17.65 -0.48 11.08
CA ASN A 55 -18.53 -0.60 12.25
C ASN A 55 -17.97 -1.51 13.35
N ALA A 56 -17.05 -2.42 13.02
CA ALA A 56 -16.37 -3.30 13.96
C ALA A 56 -15.06 -2.70 14.54
N LEU A 57 -14.46 -1.71 13.88
CA LEU A 57 -13.17 -1.15 14.30
C LEU A 57 -13.17 -0.59 15.73
N PRO A 58 -14.18 0.19 16.18
CA PRO A 58 -14.18 0.69 17.55
C PRO A 58 -14.08 -0.44 18.59
N GLN A 59 -14.87 -1.50 18.44
CA GLN A 59 -14.89 -2.64 19.35
C GLN A 59 -13.59 -3.43 19.28
N ILE A 60 -12.98 -3.57 18.10
CA ILE A 60 -11.68 -4.24 17.92
C ILE A 60 -10.56 -3.48 18.65
N PHE A 61 -10.54 -2.16 18.54
CA PHE A 61 -9.52 -1.33 19.20
C PHE A 61 -9.75 -1.15 20.70
N ASP A 62 -10.99 -1.33 21.16
CA ASP A 62 -11.37 -1.30 22.58
C ASP A 62 -11.25 -2.67 23.28
N LEU A 63 -10.77 -3.70 22.57
CA LEU A 63 -10.43 -5.00 23.18
C LEU A 63 -9.43 -4.83 24.34
N PRO A 64 -9.49 -5.72 25.37
CA PRO A 64 -8.54 -5.70 26.47
C PRO A 64 -7.09 -5.69 25.97
N GLU A 65 -6.24 -4.90 26.65
CA GLU A 65 -4.84 -4.78 26.25
C GLU A 65 -4.13 -6.14 26.20
N SER A 66 -4.50 -7.09 27.08
CA SER A 66 -3.98 -8.46 27.05
C SER A 66 -4.26 -9.20 25.73
N ASP A 67 -5.43 -8.99 25.13
CA ASP A 67 -5.80 -9.61 23.86
C ASP A 67 -5.05 -8.99 22.70
N LYS A 68 -4.88 -7.65 22.71
CA LYS A 68 -4.08 -6.92 21.73
C LYS A 68 -2.60 -7.33 21.82
N GLN A 69 -2.05 -7.42 23.03
CA GLN A 69 -0.65 -7.85 23.24
C GLN A 69 -0.39 -9.32 22.89
N ARG A 70 -1.38 -10.21 23.04
CA ARG A 70 -1.27 -11.60 22.60
C ARG A 70 -0.99 -11.71 21.10
N CYS A 71 -1.50 -10.78 20.30
CA CYS A 71 -1.23 -10.69 18.87
C CYS A 71 -0.21 -9.60 18.51
N SER A 72 0.65 -9.18 19.45
CA SER A 72 1.70 -8.19 19.21
C SER A 72 2.58 -8.53 18.00
N MET A 73 2.90 -7.53 17.18
CA MET A 73 3.80 -7.68 16.03
C MET A 73 5.17 -8.24 16.43
N LEU A 74 5.62 -8.00 17.66
CA LEU A 74 6.85 -8.57 18.23
C LEU A 74 6.89 -10.10 18.16
N ASN A 75 5.74 -10.77 18.13
CA ASN A 75 5.65 -12.22 18.09
C ASN A 75 5.73 -12.79 16.66
N SER A 76 5.79 -11.94 15.62
CA SER A 76 5.78 -12.36 14.22
C SER A 76 7.05 -11.95 13.48
N PRO A 77 7.82 -12.91 12.93
CA PRO A 77 8.92 -12.58 12.02
C PRO A 77 8.42 -11.96 10.71
N SER A 78 7.12 -12.08 10.39
CA SER A 78 6.50 -11.53 9.18
C SER A 78 6.03 -10.08 9.32
N PHE A 79 6.27 -9.44 10.49
CA PHE A 79 5.81 -8.09 10.80
C PHE A 79 4.28 -7.98 10.67
N LEU A 80 3.57 -8.97 11.25
CA LEU A 80 2.11 -9.04 11.31
C LEU A 80 1.66 -9.07 12.77
N GLY A 81 0.67 -8.27 13.12
CA GLY A 81 0.14 -8.19 14.47
C GLY A 81 -0.15 -6.75 14.92
N TYR A 82 -0.41 -6.62 16.21
CA TYR A 82 -0.74 -5.37 16.87
C TYR A 82 0.50 -4.49 17.14
N THR A 83 0.35 -3.20 16.93
CA THR A 83 1.31 -2.14 17.27
C THR A 83 0.58 -1.03 18.02
N GLY A 84 1.07 -0.73 19.23
CA GLY A 84 0.47 0.26 20.11
C GLY A 84 0.62 1.70 19.63
N LEU A 85 -0.11 2.61 20.27
CA LEU A 85 -0.14 4.03 19.93
C LEU A 85 1.27 4.66 19.95
N GLY A 86 1.66 5.32 18.86
CA GLY A 86 2.92 6.08 18.81
C GLY A 86 4.17 5.21 18.68
N ALA A 87 4.03 3.92 18.39
CA ALA A 87 5.17 3.02 18.26
C ALA A 87 5.90 3.11 16.90
N GLU A 88 5.31 3.75 15.89
CA GLU A 88 5.94 3.95 14.58
C GLU A 88 6.41 5.40 14.37
N THR A 89 7.40 5.56 13.49
CA THR A 89 8.00 6.85 13.15
C THR A 89 8.09 7.00 11.63
N THR A 90 7.52 8.06 11.08
CA THR A 90 7.66 8.44 9.67
C THR A 90 8.28 9.82 9.57
N ALA A 91 9.22 10.00 8.62
CA ALA A 91 9.95 11.26 8.43
C ALA A 91 10.57 11.82 9.73
N ARG A 92 11.09 10.93 10.60
CA ARG A 92 11.71 11.22 11.91
C ARG A 92 10.76 11.83 12.95
N LYS A 93 9.44 11.71 12.76
CA LYS A 93 8.41 12.11 13.72
C LYS A 93 7.51 10.92 14.05
N THR A 94 7.04 10.87 15.29
CA THR A 94 6.12 9.81 15.75
C THR A 94 4.78 9.91 15.03
N ASP A 95 4.27 8.76 14.58
CA ASP A 95 2.95 8.62 13.99
C ASP A 95 1.92 8.38 15.11
N LEU A 96 0.94 9.28 15.27
CA LEU A 96 -0.11 9.14 16.29
C LEU A 96 -1.20 8.18 15.81
N ARG A 97 -0.85 6.90 15.74
CA ARG A 97 -1.76 5.80 15.38
C ARG A 97 -1.52 4.55 16.21
N GLU A 98 -2.58 3.80 16.39
CA GLU A 98 -2.63 2.41 16.88
C GLU A 98 -3.06 1.53 15.70
N GLN A 99 -2.50 0.33 15.53
CA GLN A 99 -2.81 -0.49 14.35
C GLN A 99 -2.71 -2.00 14.57
N PHE A 100 -3.39 -2.74 13.69
CA PHE A 100 -3.18 -4.17 13.47
C PHE A 100 -2.77 -4.40 12.01
N ASP A 101 -1.67 -5.11 11.80
CA ASP A 101 -1.19 -5.55 10.49
C ASP A 101 -1.56 -7.02 10.23
N PHE A 102 -2.23 -7.28 9.11
CA PHE A 102 -2.60 -8.61 8.66
C PHE A 102 -2.04 -8.89 7.25
N GLY A 103 -1.82 -10.16 6.96
CA GLY A 103 -1.52 -10.69 5.63
C GLY A 103 -2.66 -11.56 5.12
N SER A 104 -2.89 -11.55 3.80
CA SER A 104 -3.76 -12.53 3.15
C SER A 104 -3.22 -13.95 3.36
N PRO A 105 -4.07 -14.99 3.40
CA PRO A 105 -3.59 -16.36 3.63
C PRO A 105 -2.54 -16.80 2.61
N VAL A 106 -1.42 -17.36 3.10
CA VAL A 106 -0.35 -17.95 2.27
C VAL A 106 -0.32 -19.47 2.41
N LYS A 107 -0.08 -20.17 1.29
CA LYS A 107 -0.09 -21.65 1.25
C LYS A 107 1.15 -22.29 1.88
N SER A 108 2.30 -21.62 1.81
CA SER A 108 3.56 -22.12 2.36
C SER A 108 4.11 -21.08 3.32
N VAL A 109 4.50 -21.54 4.50
CA VAL A 109 5.28 -20.75 5.45
C VAL A 109 6.77 -21.02 5.21
N TRP A 110 7.59 -20.04 5.57
CA TRP A 110 9.04 -20.16 5.62
C TRP A 110 9.50 -21.38 6.45
N LYS A 111 10.60 -22.01 6.05
CA LYS A 111 11.23 -23.14 6.74
C LYS A 111 12.69 -22.85 7.06
N GLU A 112 13.24 -23.54 8.06
CA GLU A 112 14.67 -23.46 8.37
C GLU A 112 15.52 -23.77 7.12
N GLY A 113 16.47 -22.89 6.79
CA GLY A 113 17.28 -22.94 5.58
C GLY A 113 16.81 -22.06 4.41
N ASP A 114 15.56 -21.58 4.41
CA ASP A 114 15.08 -20.57 3.46
C ASP A 114 15.76 -19.20 3.71
N LEU A 115 15.82 -18.36 2.68
CA LEU A 115 16.38 -17.01 2.77
C LEU A 115 15.60 -16.14 3.78
N PRO A 116 16.27 -15.26 4.54
CA PRO A 116 15.62 -14.49 5.61
C PRO A 116 14.39 -13.70 5.17
N TRP A 117 14.39 -13.13 3.95
CA TRP A 117 13.27 -12.34 3.45
C TRP A 117 12.01 -13.15 3.18
N GLN A 118 12.11 -14.47 2.99
CA GLN A 118 10.94 -15.33 2.81
C GLN A 118 10.06 -15.37 4.07
N ARG A 119 10.59 -15.04 5.25
CA ARG A 119 9.81 -14.88 6.49
C ARG A 119 8.85 -13.70 6.47
N LEU A 120 8.96 -12.78 5.51
CA LEU A 120 8.01 -11.67 5.33
C LEU A 120 6.61 -12.16 4.95
N GLU A 121 6.48 -13.38 4.44
CA GLU A 121 5.22 -14.05 4.12
C GLU A 121 4.94 -15.12 5.17
N GLY A 122 3.84 -14.98 5.92
CA GLY A 122 3.54 -15.86 7.05
C GLY A 122 2.15 -15.64 7.63
N PRO A 123 1.79 -16.42 8.67
CA PRO A 123 0.45 -16.36 9.25
C PRO A 123 0.22 -15.06 10.01
N SER A 124 -0.98 -14.50 9.85
CA SER A 124 -1.49 -13.40 10.66
C SER A 124 -1.76 -13.83 12.10
N GLN A 125 -1.66 -12.88 13.02
CA GLN A 125 -2.07 -13.04 14.42
C GLN A 125 -3.38 -12.30 14.64
N PHE A 126 -4.37 -12.93 15.26
CA PHE A 126 -5.68 -12.35 15.49
C PHE A 126 -6.01 -12.29 16.99
N PRO A 127 -6.65 -11.20 17.45
CA PRO A 127 -7.02 -11.09 18.86
C PRO A 127 -8.16 -12.06 19.24
N ASN A 128 -9.04 -12.42 18.29
CA ASN A 128 -10.07 -13.44 18.45
C ASN A 128 -10.52 -13.96 17.07
N GLU A 129 -11.38 -14.98 17.08
CA GLU A 129 -11.84 -15.67 15.87
C GLU A 129 -12.80 -14.82 15.02
N GLU A 130 -13.56 -13.91 15.62
CA GLU A 130 -14.46 -13.03 14.86
C GLU A 130 -13.67 -12.01 14.02
N VAL A 131 -12.57 -11.46 14.57
CA VAL A 131 -11.64 -10.62 13.81
C VAL A 131 -10.97 -11.41 12.69
N ASN A 132 -10.58 -12.67 12.94
CA ASN A 132 -10.01 -13.54 11.91
C ASN A 132 -10.96 -13.73 10.72
N LYS A 133 -12.23 -14.08 10.98
CA LYS A 133 -13.25 -14.24 9.92
C LYS A 133 -13.47 -12.96 9.13
N LEU A 134 -13.62 -11.83 9.84
CA LEU A 134 -13.84 -10.52 9.21
C LEU A 134 -12.66 -10.13 8.29
N VAL A 135 -11.43 -10.24 8.80
CA VAL A 135 -10.21 -9.93 8.02
C VAL A 135 -10.09 -10.88 6.83
N THR A 136 -10.35 -12.17 7.01
CA THR A 136 -10.26 -13.16 5.92
C THR A 136 -11.26 -12.85 4.81
N ARG A 137 -12.52 -12.53 5.14
CA ARG A 137 -13.52 -12.15 4.14
C ARG A 137 -13.17 -10.83 3.46
N TYR A 138 -12.83 -9.80 4.24
CA TYR A 138 -12.46 -8.47 3.72
C TYR A 138 -11.25 -8.55 2.76
N THR A 139 -10.19 -9.26 3.15
CA THR A 139 -9.00 -9.44 2.28
C THR A 139 -9.30 -10.27 1.04
N SER A 140 -10.14 -11.31 1.14
CA SER A 140 -10.53 -12.12 -0.02
C SER A 140 -11.27 -11.29 -1.06
N GLU A 141 -12.24 -10.48 -0.65
CA GLU A 141 -13.02 -9.62 -1.56
C GLU A 141 -12.15 -8.53 -2.21
N LEU A 142 -11.27 -7.88 -1.44
CA LEU A 142 -10.30 -6.92 -2.01
C LEU A 142 -9.24 -7.57 -2.91
N SER A 143 -8.88 -8.83 -2.67
CA SER A 143 -7.96 -9.56 -3.57
C SER A 143 -8.60 -9.75 -4.95
N VAL A 144 -9.90 -10.07 -5.00
CA VAL A 144 -10.64 -10.19 -6.27
C VAL A 144 -10.74 -8.82 -6.95
N LEU A 145 -11.17 -7.78 -6.22
CA LEU A 145 -11.29 -6.43 -6.78
C LEU A 145 -9.95 -5.92 -7.32
N SER A 146 -8.88 -6.05 -6.54
CA SER A 146 -7.56 -5.55 -6.92
C SER A 146 -6.97 -6.30 -8.13
N GLY A 147 -7.26 -7.60 -8.28
CA GLY A 147 -6.89 -8.37 -9.48
C GLY A 147 -7.63 -7.90 -10.73
N THR A 148 -8.93 -7.66 -10.63
CA THR A 148 -9.73 -7.11 -11.75
C THR A 148 -9.29 -5.69 -12.10
N PHE A 149 -9.03 -4.84 -11.11
CA PHE A 149 -8.48 -3.51 -11.32
C PHE A 149 -7.13 -3.57 -12.03
N LEU A 150 -6.24 -4.48 -11.63
CA LEU A 150 -4.91 -4.64 -12.25
C LEU A 150 -4.99 -5.01 -13.75
N ARG A 151 -5.98 -5.81 -14.14
CA ARG A 151 -6.26 -6.10 -15.56
C ARG A 151 -6.72 -4.87 -16.33
N ALA A 152 -7.64 -4.09 -15.75
CA ALA A 152 -8.08 -2.82 -16.34
C ALA A 152 -6.91 -1.82 -16.49
N VAL A 153 -5.98 -1.80 -15.55
CA VAL A 153 -4.74 -1.00 -15.64
C VAL A 153 -3.87 -1.47 -16.81
N ALA A 154 -3.68 -2.78 -17.00
CA ALA A 154 -2.95 -3.28 -18.17
C ALA A 154 -3.62 -2.84 -19.48
N GLU A 155 -4.94 -2.95 -19.57
CA GLU A 155 -5.70 -2.53 -20.75
C GLU A 155 -5.61 -1.01 -21.01
N CYS A 156 -5.71 -0.17 -19.97
CA CYS A 156 -5.62 1.29 -20.16
C CYS A 156 -4.23 1.72 -20.63
N LEU A 157 -3.21 0.92 -20.30
CA LEU A 157 -1.84 1.08 -20.78
C LEU A 157 -1.59 0.43 -22.15
N SER A 158 -2.63 -0.11 -22.79
CA SER A 158 -2.57 -0.82 -24.08
C SER A 158 -1.69 -2.08 -24.05
N LEU A 159 -1.67 -2.75 -22.90
CA LEU A 159 -0.94 -4.00 -22.67
C LEU A 159 -1.93 -5.18 -22.59
N PRO A 160 -1.46 -6.43 -22.84
CA PRO A 160 -2.24 -7.62 -22.52
C PRO A 160 -2.72 -7.62 -21.06
N SER A 161 -3.99 -7.96 -20.82
CA SER A 161 -4.61 -7.84 -19.49
C SER A 161 -3.86 -8.56 -18.36
N GLY A 162 -3.18 -9.67 -18.66
CA GLY A 162 -2.39 -10.46 -17.72
C GLY A 162 -0.96 -9.96 -17.47
N THR A 163 -0.50 -8.88 -18.11
CA THR A 163 0.90 -8.43 -18.04
C THR A 163 1.39 -8.27 -16.60
N PHE A 164 0.61 -7.59 -15.75
CA PHE A 164 1.04 -7.29 -14.39
C PHE A 164 0.82 -8.44 -13.39
N GLU A 165 0.06 -9.47 -13.75
CA GLU A 165 -0.15 -10.64 -12.86
C GLU A 165 1.16 -11.39 -12.59
N THR A 166 2.10 -11.33 -13.53
CA THR A 166 3.43 -11.96 -13.41
C THR A 166 4.31 -11.35 -12.30
N PHE A 167 3.95 -10.14 -11.85
CA PHE A 167 4.63 -9.42 -10.77
C PHE A 167 3.93 -9.58 -9.42
N LEU A 168 2.73 -10.17 -9.36
CA LEU A 168 1.96 -10.28 -8.11
C LEU A 168 2.67 -11.14 -7.06
N GLY A 169 2.74 -10.61 -5.84
CA GLY A 169 3.24 -11.33 -4.67
C GLY A 169 2.21 -12.28 -4.08
N LYS A 170 2.68 -13.19 -3.21
CA LYS A 170 1.82 -14.24 -2.63
C LYS A 170 0.96 -13.74 -1.48
N MET A 171 1.36 -12.63 -0.83
CA MET A 171 0.70 -12.11 0.36
C MET A 171 0.40 -10.62 0.23
N HIS A 172 -0.88 -10.27 0.04
CA HIS A 172 -1.35 -8.90 0.20
C HIS A 172 -1.35 -8.52 1.69
N ARG A 173 -1.16 -7.24 2.00
CA ARG A 173 -1.19 -6.76 3.38
C ARG A 173 -2.42 -5.91 3.63
N LEU A 174 -2.91 -5.93 4.85
CA LEU A 174 -4.03 -5.13 5.32
C LEU A 174 -3.64 -4.48 6.63
N LYS A 175 -4.07 -3.24 6.86
CA LYS A 175 -4.04 -2.67 8.20
C LYS A 175 -5.44 -2.27 8.65
N PHE A 176 -5.72 -2.46 9.93
CA PHE A 176 -6.72 -1.66 10.63
C PHE A 176 -5.97 -0.59 11.39
N VAL A 177 -6.37 0.68 11.24
CA VAL A 177 -5.66 1.81 11.84
C VAL A 177 -6.63 2.73 12.56
N LYS A 178 -6.28 3.09 13.79
CA LYS A 178 -6.99 4.05 14.65
C LYS A 178 -6.08 5.26 14.89
N TYR A 179 -6.61 6.44 14.61
CA TYR A 179 -5.98 7.72 14.90
C TYR A 179 -6.80 8.43 15.97
N PRO A 180 -6.31 8.57 17.21
CA PRO A 180 -7.03 9.30 18.25
C PRO A 180 -7.07 10.79 17.95
N ARG A 181 -8.08 11.47 18.53
CA ARG A 181 -8.12 12.94 18.54
C ARG A 181 -6.80 13.49 19.08
N SER A 182 -6.22 14.44 18.36
CA SER A 182 -4.91 15.03 18.64
C SER A 182 -4.95 16.55 18.47
N GLU A 183 -3.91 17.23 18.95
CA GLU A 183 -3.77 18.68 18.79
C GLU A 183 -3.56 19.07 17.31
N PRO A 184 -4.04 20.25 16.86
CA PRO A 184 -3.82 20.74 15.50
C PRO A 184 -2.34 20.69 15.08
N GLY A 185 -2.08 20.22 13.87
CA GLY A 185 -0.71 20.09 13.33
C GLY A 185 0.02 18.80 13.74
N SER A 186 -0.61 17.94 14.54
CA SER A 186 -0.06 16.64 14.89
C SER A 186 -0.01 15.69 13.69
N GLN A 187 1.03 14.85 13.65
CA GLN A 187 1.24 13.87 12.59
C GLN A 187 0.42 12.60 12.87
N GLY A 188 -0.47 12.26 11.95
CA GLY A 188 -1.05 10.92 11.88
C GLY A 188 -0.06 9.96 11.22
N VAL A 189 0.37 10.29 9.99
CA VAL A 189 1.46 9.64 9.26
C VAL A 189 2.22 10.70 8.48
N GLY A 190 3.55 10.69 8.55
CA GLY A 190 4.40 11.66 7.86
C GLY A 190 4.36 11.53 6.32
N PRO A 191 4.90 12.52 5.59
CA PRO A 191 5.06 12.44 4.13
C PRO A 191 5.86 11.20 3.70
N HIS A 192 5.26 10.36 2.85
CA HIS A 192 5.90 9.15 2.33
C HIS A 192 5.28 8.72 0.99
N LYS A 193 5.94 7.76 0.33
CA LYS A 193 5.35 6.93 -0.73
C LYS A 193 5.19 5.51 -0.18
N ASP A 194 4.16 4.81 -0.62
CA ASP A 194 4.02 3.38 -0.32
C ASP A 194 5.10 2.60 -1.10
N SER A 195 5.91 1.84 -0.39
CA SER A 195 7.23 1.44 -0.91
C SER A 195 7.28 0.12 -1.69
N THR A 196 6.36 -0.83 -1.45
CA THR A 196 6.64 -2.25 -1.77
C THR A 196 5.53 -3.03 -2.48
N GLY A 197 4.46 -2.39 -2.92
CA GLY A 197 3.34 -3.03 -3.61
C GLY A 197 3.12 -2.51 -5.02
N LEU A 198 1.99 -2.92 -5.60
CA LEU A 198 1.49 -2.40 -6.87
C LEU A 198 0.57 -1.19 -6.64
N PHE A 199 -0.51 -1.44 -5.89
CA PHE A 199 -1.54 -0.47 -5.57
C PHE A 199 -1.97 -0.59 -4.11
N THR A 200 -2.26 0.55 -3.49
CA THR A 200 -2.97 0.60 -2.20
C THR A 200 -4.44 0.90 -2.47
N PHE A 201 -5.33 0.18 -1.79
CA PHE A 201 -6.78 0.38 -1.76
C PHE A 201 -7.16 0.77 -0.34
N LEU A 202 -7.46 2.05 -0.14
CA LEU A 202 -7.74 2.64 1.16
C LEU A 202 -9.24 2.87 1.33
N SER A 203 -9.81 2.24 2.34
CA SER A 203 -11.09 2.67 2.89
C SER A 203 -10.86 3.65 4.05
N GLN A 204 -11.55 4.78 4.01
CA GLN A 204 -11.47 5.83 5.04
C GLN A 204 -12.87 6.14 5.58
N ASP A 205 -12.94 6.65 6.81
CA ASP A 205 -14.18 7.16 7.40
C ASP A 205 -14.41 8.65 7.09
N SER A 206 -15.54 9.19 7.56
CA SER A 206 -15.92 10.59 7.34
C SER A 206 -15.04 11.64 7.99
N VAL A 207 -14.08 11.27 8.85
CA VAL A 207 -13.18 12.21 9.53
C VAL A 207 -12.12 12.77 8.57
N GLY A 208 -11.74 11.98 7.55
CA GLY A 208 -10.78 12.41 6.52
C GLY A 208 -9.35 12.57 7.06
N GLY A 209 -8.57 13.48 6.48
CA GLY A 209 -7.20 13.78 6.93
C GLY A 209 -6.07 13.25 6.03
N LEU A 210 -6.39 12.48 4.99
CA LEU A 210 -5.44 12.14 3.93
C LEU A 210 -5.17 13.37 3.05
N GLU A 211 -3.89 13.62 2.77
CA GLU A 211 -3.45 14.65 1.82
C GLU A 211 -2.41 14.08 0.85
N VAL A 212 -2.49 14.52 -0.41
CA VAL A 212 -1.64 14.07 -1.52
C VAL A 212 -0.86 15.25 -2.07
N LEU A 213 0.45 15.09 -2.26
CA LEU A 213 1.31 16.15 -2.75
C LEU A 213 1.26 16.24 -4.28
N ASN A 214 0.80 17.38 -4.82
CA ASN A 214 0.77 17.61 -6.26
C ASN A 214 2.14 18.08 -6.81
N ARG A 215 2.24 18.19 -8.14
CA ARG A 215 3.49 18.60 -8.83
C ARG A 215 3.87 20.06 -8.58
N ALA A 216 2.94 20.90 -8.12
CA ALA A 216 3.21 22.27 -7.68
C ALA A 216 3.72 22.35 -6.23
N GLY A 217 3.91 21.22 -5.54
CA GLY A 217 4.36 21.18 -4.16
C GLY A 217 3.27 21.51 -3.14
N GLN A 218 2.00 21.44 -3.54
CA GLN A 218 0.84 21.73 -2.70
C GLN A 218 0.21 20.43 -2.19
N TRP A 219 -0.21 20.43 -0.93
CA TRP A 219 -0.98 19.34 -0.32
C TRP A 219 -2.45 19.47 -0.71
N ILE A 220 -2.97 18.46 -1.40
CA ILE A 220 -4.35 18.36 -1.86
C ILE A 220 -5.10 17.40 -0.94
N SER A 221 -6.21 17.84 -0.37
CA SER A 221 -7.04 16.99 0.48
C SER A 221 -7.71 15.89 -0.33
N ALA A 222 -7.74 14.68 0.23
CA ALA A 222 -8.51 13.55 -0.28
C ALA A 222 -9.67 13.24 0.69
N PRO A 223 -10.74 14.06 0.70
CA PRO A 223 -11.84 13.90 1.64
C PRO A 223 -12.55 12.54 1.50
N TYR A 224 -13.32 12.17 2.52
CA TYR A 224 -14.17 11.00 2.45
C TYR A 224 -15.28 11.19 1.41
N ILE A 225 -15.44 10.20 0.52
CA ILE A 225 -16.56 10.08 -0.39
C ILE A 225 -17.23 8.73 -0.12
N LYS A 226 -18.50 8.77 0.30
CA LYS A 226 -19.26 7.55 0.61
C LYS A 226 -19.31 6.61 -0.59
N GLY A 227 -19.05 5.32 -0.35
CA GLY A 227 -19.09 4.29 -1.39
C GLY A 227 -17.85 4.25 -2.30
N THR A 228 -16.73 4.84 -1.87
CA THR A 228 -15.48 4.83 -2.64
C THR A 228 -14.32 4.27 -1.83
N LEU A 229 -13.35 3.70 -2.55
CA LEU A 229 -11.99 3.48 -2.07
C LEU A 229 -11.08 4.54 -2.65
N VAL A 230 -10.10 5.04 -1.89
CA VAL A 230 -8.98 5.78 -2.47
C VAL A 230 -7.96 4.75 -2.96
N VAL A 231 -7.54 4.85 -4.21
CA VAL A 231 -6.53 3.97 -4.81
C VAL A 231 -5.30 4.79 -5.15
N ASN A 232 -4.12 4.30 -4.77
CA ASN A 232 -2.86 4.92 -5.16
C ASN A 232 -1.82 3.94 -5.68
N VAL A 233 -0.99 4.45 -6.58
CA VAL A 233 0.18 3.75 -7.12
C VAL A 233 1.25 3.66 -6.03
N GLN A 234 1.88 2.51 -5.90
CA GLN A 234 3.03 2.28 -5.02
C GLN A 234 4.34 2.25 -5.81
N GLN A 235 5.47 2.39 -5.13
CA GLN A 235 6.80 2.45 -5.76
C GLN A 235 7.16 1.19 -6.55
N GLY A 236 6.59 0.02 -6.21
CA GLY A 236 6.80 -1.20 -7.00
C GLY A 236 6.21 -1.08 -8.41
N PHE A 237 4.98 -0.58 -8.55
CA PHE A 237 4.38 -0.34 -9.87
C PHE A 237 5.02 0.84 -10.61
N GLU A 238 5.43 1.89 -9.88
CA GLU A 238 6.24 2.99 -10.43
C GLU A 238 7.52 2.44 -11.09
N ALA A 239 8.21 1.51 -10.42
CA ALA A 239 9.41 0.89 -10.97
C ALA A 239 9.13 -0.04 -12.17
N ILE A 240 8.08 -0.87 -12.10
CA ILE A 240 7.65 -1.77 -13.21
C ILE A 240 7.29 -0.98 -14.47
N THR A 241 6.72 0.21 -14.31
CA THR A 241 6.32 1.08 -15.43
C THR A 241 7.40 2.09 -15.83
N GLY A 242 8.63 1.96 -15.31
CA GLY A 242 9.73 2.88 -15.61
C GLY A 242 9.45 4.34 -15.24
N GLY A 243 8.62 4.57 -14.22
CA GLY A 243 8.22 5.90 -13.75
C GLY A 243 7.03 6.53 -14.48
N LEU A 244 6.43 5.85 -15.47
CA LEU A 244 5.27 6.38 -16.20
C LEU A 244 4.03 6.52 -15.32
N CYS A 245 3.85 5.62 -14.35
CA CYS A 245 2.82 5.71 -13.32
C CYS A 245 3.47 6.11 -11.99
N PRO A 246 3.52 7.41 -11.64
CA PRO A 246 4.19 7.85 -10.43
C PRO A 246 3.50 7.36 -9.16
N ALA A 247 4.31 6.93 -8.19
CA ALA A 247 3.87 6.77 -6.81
C ALA A 247 3.89 8.15 -6.15
N THR A 248 2.75 8.67 -5.73
CA THR A 248 2.66 10.05 -5.26
C THR A 248 2.85 10.14 -3.75
N THR A 249 3.65 11.12 -3.33
CA THR A 249 3.87 11.37 -1.90
C THR A 249 2.56 11.79 -1.24
N HIS A 250 2.24 11.18 -0.11
CA HIS A 250 1.03 11.48 0.66
C HIS A 250 1.34 11.48 2.16
N ARG A 251 0.42 12.04 2.96
CA ARG A 251 0.51 12.09 4.42
C ARG A 251 -0.89 11.99 5.05
N VAL A 252 -0.92 11.74 6.36
CA VAL A 252 -2.17 11.77 7.14
C VAL A 252 -2.01 12.76 8.28
N LEU A 253 -2.90 13.74 8.34
CA LEU A 253 -3.04 14.63 9.50
C LEU A 253 -3.77 13.88 10.63
N ALA A 254 -3.29 14.01 11.86
CA ALA A 254 -4.03 13.46 12.99
C ALA A 254 -5.34 14.23 13.18
N PRO A 255 -6.45 13.55 13.48
CA PRO A 255 -7.75 14.20 13.53
C PRO A 255 -7.86 15.11 14.77
N THR A 256 -8.47 16.28 14.62
CA THR A 256 -8.61 17.27 15.72
C THR A 256 -9.97 17.23 16.40
N THR A 257 -10.94 16.54 15.82
CA THR A 257 -12.34 16.52 16.27
C THR A 257 -12.67 15.25 17.03
N THR A 258 -12.55 14.09 16.35
CA THR A 258 -12.90 12.77 16.86
C THR A 258 -11.90 11.72 16.35
N THR A 259 -11.96 10.49 16.87
CA THR A 259 -11.15 9.36 16.39
C THR A 259 -11.46 9.07 14.92
N ARG A 260 -10.40 8.90 14.13
CA ARG A 260 -10.46 8.46 12.73
C ARG A 260 -10.04 7.00 12.62
N TYR A 261 -10.75 6.26 11.78
CA TYR A 261 -10.42 4.90 11.39
C TYR A 261 -10.13 4.81 9.89
N SER A 262 -9.17 3.95 9.53
CA SER A 262 -8.90 3.65 8.12
C SER A 262 -8.35 2.26 7.92
N ILE A 263 -8.60 1.72 6.72
CA ILE A 263 -8.29 0.35 6.35
C ILE A 263 -7.53 0.35 5.01
N PRO A 264 -6.19 0.51 4.99
CA PRO A 264 -5.41 0.35 3.78
C PRO A 264 -5.13 -1.14 3.49
N PHE A 265 -5.40 -1.55 2.26
CA PHE A 265 -5.02 -2.83 1.69
C PHE A 265 -3.94 -2.62 0.63
N PHE A 266 -2.84 -3.35 0.72
CA PHE A 266 -1.65 -3.21 -0.11
C PHE A 266 -1.53 -4.44 -1.02
N GLN A 267 -1.76 -4.25 -2.32
CA GLN A 267 -1.56 -5.28 -3.33
C GLN A 267 -0.06 -5.53 -3.51
N ALA A 268 0.35 -6.79 -3.42
CA ALA A 268 1.75 -7.17 -3.26
C ALA A 268 2.48 -7.34 -4.59
N VAL A 269 3.79 -7.07 -4.55
CA VAL A 269 4.75 -7.50 -5.57
C VAL A 269 5.47 -8.76 -5.08
N ARG A 270 5.84 -9.67 -5.99
CA ARG A 270 6.59 -10.88 -5.66
C ARG A 270 7.97 -10.55 -5.10
N LEU A 271 8.30 -11.16 -3.96
CA LEU A 271 9.50 -10.84 -3.21
C LEU A 271 10.79 -11.34 -3.88
N ASP A 272 10.70 -12.33 -4.76
CA ASP A 272 11.83 -12.84 -5.54
C ASP A 272 12.09 -12.03 -6.83
N LEU A 273 11.38 -10.92 -7.04
CA LEU A 273 11.61 -10.03 -8.18
C LEU A 273 13.02 -9.44 -8.12
N THR A 274 13.88 -9.80 -9.07
CA THR A 274 15.25 -9.29 -9.15
C THR A 274 15.31 -7.98 -9.93
N LEU A 275 16.32 -7.16 -9.66
CA LEU A 275 16.56 -5.93 -10.44
C LEU A 275 16.76 -6.23 -11.92
N LYS A 276 17.54 -7.26 -12.24
CA LYS A 276 17.77 -7.70 -13.62
C LYS A 276 16.47 -8.03 -14.35
N PHE A 277 15.60 -8.84 -13.73
CA PHE A 277 14.31 -9.18 -14.33
C PHE A 277 13.45 -7.92 -14.52
N LEU A 278 13.45 -7.02 -13.53
CA LEU A 278 12.70 -5.78 -13.66
C LEU A 278 13.22 -4.93 -14.80
N GLU A 279 14.53 -4.73 -14.94
CA GLU A 279 15.13 -3.95 -16.02
C GLU A 279 14.73 -4.52 -17.39
N GLU A 280 14.80 -5.84 -17.56
CA GLU A 280 14.40 -6.53 -18.79
C GLU A 280 12.90 -6.37 -19.07
N ALA A 281 12.04 -6.60 -18.07
CA ALA A 281 10.60 -6.51 -18.23
C ALA A 281 10.09 -5.07 -18.39
N ALA A 282 10.71 -4.11 -17.68
CA ALA A 282 10.37 -2.70 -17.76
C ALA A 282 10.68 -2.15 -19.16
N VAL A 283 11.77 -2.58 -19.80
CA VAL A 283 12.05 -2.23 -21.21
C VAL A 283 10.87 -2.65 -22.08
N ASP A 284 10.45 -3.91 -22.04
CA ASP A 284 9.35 -4.39 -22.89
C ASP A 284 8.01 -3.71 -22.58
N ILE A 285 7.71 -3.46 -21.31
CA ILE A 285 6.48 -2.78 -20.86
C ILE A 285 6.50 -1.33 -21.33
N VAL A 286 7.56 -0.58 -21.02
CA VAL A 286 7.67 0.86 -21.33
C VAL A 286 7.63 1.11 -22.84
N HIS A 287 8.26 0.25 -23.66
CA HIS A 287 8.21 0.40 -25.12
C HIS A 287 6.81 0.21 -25.71
N ARG A 288 5.94 -0.55 -25.04
CA ARG A 288 4.57 -0.83 -25.51
C ARG A 288 3.56 0.21 -25.03
N ILE A 289 3.86 0.93 -23.95
CA ILE A 289 2.95 1.95 -23.41
C ILE A 289 2.96 3.18 -24.33
N PRO A 290 1.81 3.61 -24.89
CA PRO A 290 1.77 4.79 -25.74
C PRO A 290 2.07 6.07 -24.93
N THR A 291 3.26 6.66 -25.12
CA THR A 291 3.73 7.86 -24.41
C THR A 291 3.46 9.18 -25.14
N GLN A 292 2.83 9.15 -26.32
CA GLN A 292 2.64 10.31 -27.21
C GLN A 292 1.93 11.52 -26.55
N ASN A 293 1.26 11.33 -25.40
CA ASN A 293 0.59 12.39 -24.63
C ASN A 293 1.16 12.59 -23.21
N VAL A 294 2.25 11.92 -22.83
CA VAL A 294 2.86 12.05 -21.49
C VAL A 294 3.94 13.12 -21.54
N ALA A 295 3.50 14.38 -21.62
CA ALA A 295 4.42 15.52 -21.57
C ALA A 295 5.25 15.46 -20.27
N ASN A 296 6.55 15.26 -20.40
CA ASN A 296 7.54 15.27 -19.32
C ASN A 296 7.44 14.13 -18.29
N ALA A 297 7.30 12.88 -18.72
CA ALA A 297 7.87 11.78 -17.94
C ALA A 297 9.41 11.89 -18.01
N GLN A 298 9.98 12.87 -17.33
CA GLN A 298 11.42 12.84 -17.03
C GLN A 298 11.69 11.48 -16.42
N GLN A 299 12.74 10.80 -16.88
CA GLN A 299 13.35 9.68 -16.19
C GLN A 299 13.79 10.18 -14.81
N VAL A 300 12.83 10.30 -13.90
CA VAL A 300 13.10 10.54 -12.50
C VAL A 300 13.83 9.28 -12.09
N THR A 301 15.11 9.40 -11.77
CA THR A 301 15.83 8.37 -11.03
C THR A 301 14.98 8.09 -9.80
N ILE A 302 14.20 7.00 -9.83
CA ILE A 302 13.27 6.68 -8.74
C ILE A 302 14.18 6.32 -7.56
N PRO A 303 14.33 7.17 -6.53
CA PRO A 303 15.11 6.82 -5.37
C PRO A 303 14.20 5.90 -4.56
N SER A 304 14.19 4.63 -4.94
CA SER A 304 13.55 3.58 -4.19
C SER A 304 14.66 2.71 -3.63
N GLU A 305 14.59 2.40 -2.33
CA GLU A 305 15.49 1.40 -1.72
C GLU A 305 15.47 0.10 -2.54
N PHE A 306 14.35 -0.17 -3.22
CA PHE A 306 14.20 -1.27 -4.15
C PHE A 306 15.19 -1.24 -5.33
N MET A 307 15.45 -0.09 -5.94
CA MET A 307 16.38 0.05 -7.08
C MET A 307 17.85 0.05 -6.66
N SER A 308 18.15 -0.15 -5.37
CA SER A 308 19.52 -0.17 -4.87
C SER A 308 20.25 -1.44 -5.30
N PRO A 309 21.45 -1.33 -5.89
CA PRO A 309 22.26 -2.49 -6.28
C PRO A 309 22.76 -3.31 -5.07
N LEU A 310 22.50 -2.85 -3.84
CA LEU A 310 22.82 -3.57 -2.61
C LEU A 310 21.92 -4.79 -2.37
N PHE A 311 20.80 -4.91 -3.08
CA PHE A 311 19.83 -5.99 -2.91
C PHE A 311 19.74 -6.84 -4.18
N SER A 312 19.73 -8.15 -4.00
CA SER A 312 19.60 -9.11 -5.09
C SER A 312 18.16 -9.24 -5.59
N CYS A 313 17.18 -9.00 -4.71
CA CYS A 313 15.76 -9.02 -5.01
C CYS A 313 14.94 -8.08 -4.12
N PHE A 314 13.68 -7.92 -4.49
CA PHE A 314 12.68 -7.10 -3.83
C PHE A 314 12.49 -7.45 -2.35
N GLY A 315 12.54 -8.74 -2.01
CA GLY A 315 12.38 -9.26 -0.67
C GLY A 315 13.47 -8.80 0.29
N GLU A 316 14.72 -8.70 -0.17
CA GLU A 316 15.83 -8.19 0.65
C GLU A 316 15.66 -6.70 0.97
N ALA A 317 15.30 -5.90 -0.03
CA ALA A 317 15.00 -4.48 0.16
C ALA A 317 13.82 -4.29 1.12
N GLN A 318 12.74 -5.05 0.94
CA GLN A 318 11.58 -4.99 1.84
C GLN A 318 11.91 -5.46 3.25
N LEU A 319 12.71 -6.52 3.41
CA LEU A 319 13.11 -7.01 4.73
C LEU A 319 13.91 -5.96 5.48
N ARG A 320 14.87 -5.31 4.80
CA ARG A 320 15.61 -4.19 5.38
C ARG A 320 14.65 -3.10 5.83
N ASN A 321 13.75 -2.66 4.94
CA ASN A 321 12.79 -1.60 5.24
C ASN A 321 11.96 -1.93 6.50
N ARG A 322 11.49 -3.18 6.62
CA ARG A 322 10.73 -3.65 7.78
C ARG A 322 11.57 -3.72 9.05
N ILE A 323 12.81 -4.22 8.99
CA ILE A 323 13.73 -4.26 10.14
C ILE A 323 14.05 -2.85 10.63
N MET A 324 14.24 -1.88 9.73
CA MET A 324 14.55 -0.51 10.12
C MET A 324 13.33 0.25 10.65
N SER A 325 12.13 -0.07 10.16
CA SER A 325 10.87 0.52 10.63
C SER A 325 10.39 -0.08 11.96
N HIS A 326 10.71 -1.36 12.20
CA HIS A 326 10.37 -2.12 13.41
C HIS A 326 11.65 -2.72 14.04
N PRO A 327 12.52 -1.89 14.62
CA PRO A 327 13.83 -2.33 15.12
C PRO A 327 13.73 -3.34 16.26
N ASP A 328 12.62 -3.34 17.00
CA ASP A 328 12.30 -4.28 18.07
C ASP A 328 12.00 -5.69 17.53
N VAL A 329 11.21 -5.81 16.46
CA VAL A 329 11.01 -7.07 15.71
C VAL A 329 12.32 -7.51 15.08
N GLY A 330 13.07 -6.56 14.48
CA GLY A 330 14.39 -6.80 13.89
C GLY A 330 15.38 -7.41 14.87
N LYS A 331 15.53 -6.82 16.07
CA LYS A 331 16.40 -7.35 17.13
C LYS A 331 15.98 -8.74 17.60
N ARG A 332 14.68 -9.02 17.65
CA ARG A 332 14.15 -10.30 18.15
C ARG A 332 14.32 -11.45 17.15
N TRP A 333 14.05 -11.21 15.87
CA TRP A 333 13.96 -12.27 14.85
C TRP A 333 15.09 -12.25 13.82
N TYR A 334 15.82 -11.14 13.71
CA TYR A 334 16.80 -10.86 12.64
C TYR A 334 18.03 -10.12 13.17
N LEU A 335 18.54 -10.47 14.35
CA LEU A 335 19.57 -9.71 15.07
C LEU A 335 20.76 -9.34 14.20
N GLU A 336 21.35 -10.30 13.49
CA GLU A 336 22.51 -10.07 12.61
C GLU A 336 22.20 -9.09 11.47
N LEU A 337 21.03 -9.20 10.85
CA LEU A 337 20.59 -8.29 9.79
C LEU A 337 20.30 -6.90 10.35
N TYR A 338 19.69 -6.80 11.53
CA TYR A 338 19.47 -5.52 12.21
C TYR A 338 20.79 -4.79 12.49
N GLU A 339 21.79 -5.49 13.02
CA GLU A 339 23.12 -4.91 13.26
C GLU A 339 23.81 -4.47 11.97
N LYS A 340 23.73 -5.30 10.92
CA LYS A 340 24.24 -4.97 9.58
C LYS A 340 23.58 -3.72 9.02
N TYR A 341 22.24 -3.69 8.99
CA TYR A 341 21.48 -2.61 8.38
C TYR A 341 21.56 -1.29 9.15
N SER A 342 21.69 -1.34 10.47
CA SER A 342 21.87 -0.14 11.31
C SER A 342 23.20 0.58 11.06
N ARG A 343 24.21 -0.12 10.52
CA ARG A 343 25.51 0.45 10.14
C ARG A 343 25.59 0.82 8.66
N GLN A 344 24.64 0.35 7.84
CA GLN A 344 24.60 0.66 6.41
C GLN A 344 23.95 2.03 6.18
N THR A 345 24.72 2.94 5.59
CA THR A 345 24.17 4.16 5.02
C THR A 345 23.77 3.86 3.58
N LEU A 346 22.50 4.06 3.23
CA LEU A 346 22.09 4.07 1.83
C LEU A 346 22.55 5.41 1.25
N ALA A 347 23.32 5.33 0.16
CA ALA A 347 23.87 6.51 -0.53
C ALA A 347 22.77 7.36 -1.16
#